data_AF-A0A1Q3S411-F1
#
_entry.id   AF-A0A1Q3S411-F1
#
_cell.length_a   1.000
_cell.length_b   1.000
_cell.length_c   1.000
_cell.angle_alpha   90.00
_cell.angle_beta   90.00
_cell.angle_gamma   90.00
#
_symmetry.space_group_name_H-M   'P 1'
#
loop_
_entity.id
_entity.type
_entity.pdbx_description
1 polymer ?
#
loop_
_entity_poly.entity_id
_entity_poly.type
_entity_poly.pdbx_seq_one_letter_code
_entity_poly.pdbx_strand_id
1 'polypeptide(L)'
;MLESSYGMTFFLKTPRKPNDMRMVYARITVDGRPKDTSTNQKWDIKRWDQKTERAIGNKEDARVLNSFLDLLTSKIVQYKTELLSMGKAITSEKLISCINGKEDRHNKVLQEFAEHNTEIETLAKIGEFAIATATRYNTALSHVKDFMMFKYKVDDMDFKDLDFEFIKDYDFYLRTERKCNNNSTLKYISNFKKIIIRAIDKEIISTDPFRQFKKKRTKPTKKPITSDQLHILENRSFSSERLTIVRDIFIFQCYTGLAYIDVYQLQKSEIQRGIDGEWWIISNRQKTDASTKIPLLPKAIEIMKKYENDPLCLQRNSVLPVRSNQKTNEYLKEIATLCDFDFQLNTHKARRTFASTITLKNGVPINIVKEMLGHANISQTEEYAITEELSIGLEMKQLKQKLAALENPKEDSIQMLARLKMELTEIEGKITGAENSPSFDITELKDIESQMSILRNRLLERTG
;
A
#
# COMPACT_ATOMS: atom_id res chain seq x y z
N MET A 1 13.12 41.39 -9.62
CA MET A 1 13.56 42.32 -8.56
C MET A 1 15.09 42.36 -8.59
N LEU A 2 15.64 43.34 -9.31
CA LEU A 2 17.08 43.62 -9.33
C LEU A 2 17.36 44.52 -8.10
N GLU A 3 18.25 44.09 -7.21
CA GLU A 3 18.72 44.93 -6.10
C GLU A 3 19.55 46.10 -6.62
N SER A 4 19.39 47.26 -6.01
CA SER A 4 20.01 48.51 -6.46
C SER A 4 21.37 48.80 -5.81
N SER A 5 21.81 48.07 -4.77
CA SER A 5 23.17 48.26 -4.22
C SER A 5 23.72 47.06 -3.43
N TYR A 6 24.90 46.57 -3.83
CA TYR A 6 25.75 45.64 -3.08
C TYR A 6 27.11 46.28 -2.84
N GLY A 7 27.59 46.24 -1.60
CA GLY A 7 28.93 46.70 -1.24
C GLY A 7 29.59 45.73 -0.27
N MET A 8 30.86 45.42 -0.51
CA MET A 8 31.70 44.66 0.40
C MET A 8 32.95 45.47 0.70
N THR A 9 33.25 45.64 1.98
CA THR A 9 34.42 46.40 2.42
C THR A 9 35.21 45.65 3.48
N PHE A 10 36.54 45.77 3.45
CA PHE A 10 37.41 45.28 4.51
C PHE A 10 37.95 46.41 5.38
N PHE A 11 37.99 46.18 6.70
CA PHE A 11 38.51 47.17 7.64
C PHE A 11 39.07 46.51 8.89
N LEU A 12 39.97 47.23 9.59
CA LEU A 12 40.50 46.80 10.88
C LEU A 12 39.60 47.27 12.01
N LYS A 13 38.93 46.35 12.71
CA LYS A 13 38.05 46.71 13.82
C LYS A 13 38.87 47.16 15.03
N THR A 14 38.51 48.31 15.60
CA THR A 14 39.17 48.86 16.79
C THR A 14 38.92 47.96 18.01
N PRO A 15 39.97 47.38 18.62
CA PRO A 15 39.82 46.57 19.83
C PRO A 15 39.53 47.43 21.07
N ARG A 16 38.94 46.82 22.12
CA ARG A 16 38.66 47.50 23.40
C ARG A 16 39.93 47.89 24.18
N LYS A 17 41.06 47.22 23.94
CA LYS A 17 42.38 47.55 24.47
C LYS A 17 43.28 48.00 23.31
N PRO A 18 44.10 49.06 23.47
CA PRO A 18 45.00 49.50 22.41
C PRO A 18 45.98 48.39 22.03
N ASN A 19 45.93 47.96 20.77
CA ASN A 19 46.83 46.99 20.17
C ASN A 19 47.05 47.36 18.70
N ASP A 20 48.31 47.32 18.27
CA ASP A 20 48.72 47.57 16.88
C ASP A 20 48.23 46.43 15.96
N MET A 21 48.11 45.21 16.49
CA MET A 21 47.52 44.06 15.78
C MET A 21 46.00 44.04 15.93
N ARG A 22 45.29 44.28 14.83
CA ARG A 22 43.83 44.33 14.77
C ARG A 22 43.27 43.22 13.90
N MET A 23 42.05 42.80 14.20
CA MET A 23 41.36 41.78 13.41
C MET A 23 40.76 42.43 12.16
N VAL A 24 40.95 41.78 11.01
CA VAL A 24 40.34 42.18 9.75
C VAL A 24 38.88 41.74 9.77
N TYR A 25 37.98 42.68 9.49
CA TYR A 25 36.55 42.45 9.37
C TYR A 25 36.12 42.67 7.92
N ALA A 26 35.15 41.88 7.47
CA ALA A 26 34.42 42.09 6.25
C ALA A 26 33.04 42.66 6.59
N ARG A 27 32.67 43.79 5.97
CA ARG A 27 31.34 44.36 6.01
C ARG A 27 30.65 44.08 4.69
N ILE A 28 29.46 43.48 4.75
CA ILE A 28 28.60 43.27 3.59
C ILE A 28 27.37 44.14 3.75
N THR A 29 27.10 44.97 2.75
CA THR A 29 25.92 45.83 2.67
C THR A 29 25.07 45.40 1.49
N VAL A 30 23.82 45.03 1.76
CA VAL A 30 22.79 44.73 0.75
C VAL A 30 21.62 45.64 1.04
N ASP A 31 21.17 46.41 0.04
CA ASP A 31 20.05 47.36 0.15
C ASP A 31 20.16 48.29 1.38
N GLY A 32 21.36 48.84 1.59
CA GLY A 32 21.63 49.77 2.69
C GLY A 32 21.69 49.14 4.09
N ARG A 33 21.62 47.80 4.23
CA ARG A 33 21.71 47.09 5.51
C ARG A 33 23.10 46.45 5.71
N PRO A 34 24.04 47.12 6.40
CA PRO A 34 25.37 46.59 6.63
C PRO A 34 25.36 45.51 7.72
N LYS A 35 26.19 44.49 7.53
CA LYS A 35 26.47 43.48 8.55
C LYS A 35 27.96 43.15 8.52
N ASP A 36 28.55 42.98 9.71
CA ASP A 36 29.99 42.79 9.87
C ASP A 36 30.30 41.36 10.32
N THR A 37 31.34 40.77 9.75
CA THR A 37 31.88 39.48 10.20
C THR A 37 33.40 39.50 10.30
N SER A 38 33.93 38.70 11.23
CA SER A 38 35.38 38.53 11.39
C SER A 38 35.91 37.62 10.29
N THR A 39 37.07 37.95 9.71
CA THR A 39 37.79 37.03 8.83
C THR A 39 38.77 36.13 9.59
N ASN A 40 38.87 36.31 10.91
CA ASN A 40 39.83 35.68 11.83
C ASN A 40 41.32 35.94 11.51
N GLN A 41 41.62 36.80 10.54
CA GLN A 41 42.97 37.27 10.26
C GLN A 41 43.28 38.50 11.10
N LYS A 42 44.52 38.59 11.61
CA LYS A 42 45.02 39.79 12.30
C LYS A 42 46.07 40.48 11.45
N TRP A 43 46.06 41.81 11.47
CA TRP A 43 46.99 42.62 10.72
C TRP A 43 47.42 43.87 11.50
N ASP A 44 48.62 44.34 11.21
CA ASP A 44 49.18 45.56 11.81
C ASP A 44 48.53 46.80 11.18
N ILE A 45 48.02 47.70 12.01
CA ILE A 45 47.43 48.98 11.57
C ILE A 45 48.37 49.83 10.72
N LYS A 46 49.68 49.83 11.01
CA LYS A 46 50.67 50.62 10.26
C LYS A 46 50.92 50.07 8.86
N ARG A 47 50.52 48.82 8.62
CA ARG A 47 50.69 48.09 7.35
C ARG A 47 49.36 47.85 6.65
N TRP A 48 48.32 48.63 6.96
CA TRP A 48 46.99 48.54 6.36
C TRP A 48 46.63 49.84 5.66
N ASP A 49 46.19 49.74 4.41
CA ASP A 49 45.58 50.87 3.71
C ASP A 49 44.07 50.71 3.72
N GLN A 50 43.37 51.63 4.40
CA GLN A 50 41.92 51.64 4.47
C GLN A 50 41.25 52.12 3.17
N LYS A 51 41.96 52.87 2.31
CA LYS A 51 41.42 53.32 1.02
C LYS A 51 41.37 52.19 0.01
N THR A 52 42.43 51.38 -0.04
CA THR A 52 42.47 50.20 -0.91
C THR A 52 41.94 48.95 -0.22
N GLU A 53 41.69 49.01 1.09
CA GLU A 53 41.23 47.89 1.92
C GLU A 53 42.17 46.67 1.84
N ARG A 54 43.47 46.91 1.85
CA ARG A 54 44.51 45.90 1.63
C ARG A 54 45.72 46.10 2.53
N ALA A 55 46.47 45.02 2.71
CA ALA A 55 47.77 45.05 3.36
C ALA A 55 48.81 45.75 2.47
N ILE A 56 49.60 46.65 3.06
CA ILE A 56 50.67 47.41 2.40
C ILE A 56 52.00 46.65 2.52
N GLY A 57 52.77 46.66 1.44
CA GLY A 57 54.15 46.17 1.39
C GLY A 57 54.32 44.92 0.51
N ASN A 58 55.58 44.60 0.19
CA ASN A 58 55.94 43.54 -0.76
C ASN A 58 56.33 42.20 -0.09
N LYS A 59 56.17 42.11 1.24
CA LYS A 59 56.49 40.90 2.00
C LYS A 59 55.43 39.81 1.77
N GLU A 60 55.84 38.56 1.93
CA GLU A 60 55.00 37.39 1.65
C GLU A 60 53.75 37.33 2.54
N ASP A 61 53.85 37.75 3.81
CA ASP A 61 52.71 37.86 4.71
C ASP A 61 51.59 38.77 4.17
N ALA A 62 51.96 39.90 3.55
CA ALA A 62 51.01 40.85 2.98
C ALA A 62 50.35 40.31 1.70
N ARG A 63 51.12 39.59 0.87
CA ARG A 63 50.59 38.90 -0.32
C ARG A 63 49.59 37.81 0.06
N VAL A 64 49.94 36.96 1.01
CA VAL A 64 49.06 35.89 1.51
C VAL A 64 47.75 36.45 2.06
N LEU A 65 47.80 37.52 2.86
CA LEU A 65 46.57 38.15 3.36
C LEU A 65 45.73 38.71 2.20
N ASN A 66 46.33 39.46 1.27
CA ASN A 66 45.59 40.04 0.15
C ASN A 66 44.96 38.95 -0.74
N SER A 67 45.69 37.88 -1.07
CA SER A 67 45.13 36.74 -1.81
C SER A 67 43.98 36.05 -1.07
N PHE A 68 44.04 35.95 0.25
CA PHE A 68 42.93 35.44 1.06
C PHE A 68 41.71 36.35 1.02
N LEU A 69 41.88 37.68 1.08
CA LEU A 69 40.79 38.65 0.94
C LEU A 69 40.15 38.60 -0.45
N ASP A 70 40.96 38.41 -1.50
CA ASP A 70 40.49 38.23 -2.87
C ASP A 70 39.69 36.93 -3.00
N LEU A 71 40.17 35.82 -2.44
CA LEU A 71 39.45 34.53 -2.41
C LEU A 71 38.09 34.64 -1.69
N LEU A 72 38.06 35.32 -0.54
CA LEU A 72 36.81 35.58 0.18
C LEU A 72 35.82 36.37 -0.68
N THR A 73 36.31 37.40 -1.38
CA THR A 73 35.51 38.22 -2.29
C THR A 73 34.93 37.36 -3.42
N SER A 74 35.76 36.56 -4.09
CA SER A 74 35.33 35.65 -5.16
C SER A 74 34.27 34.66 -4.68
N LYS A 75 34.44 34.07 -3.50
CA LYS A 75 33.47 33.11 -2.93
C LYS A 75 32.10 33.74 -2.69
N ILE A 76 32.07 34.96 -2.15
CA ILE A 76 30.81 35.67 -1.88
C ILE A 76 30.13 36.09 -3.19
N VAL A 77 30.89 36.55 -4.18
CA VAL A 77 30.37 36.88 -5.50
C VAL A 77 29.78 35.65 -6.18
N GLN A 78 30.46 34.49 -6.11
CA GLN A 78 29.93 33.23 -6.63
C GLN A 78 28.61 32.85 -5.94
N TYR A 79 28.59 32.87 -4.61
CA TYR A 79 27.38 32.54 -3.83
C TYR A 79 26.23 33.51 -4.11
N LYS A 80 26.51 34.80 -4.30
CA LYS A 80 25.53 35.79 -4.74
C LYS A 80 24.95 35.44 -6.12
N THR A 81 25.79 35.07 -7.08
CA THR A 81 25.36 34.64 -8.43
C THR A 81 24.48 33.40 -8.36
N GLU A 82 24.81 32.43 -7.49
CA GLU A 82 23.96 31.27 -7.24
C GLU A 82 22.58 31.67 -6.69
N LEU A 83 22.53 32.55 -5.69
CA LEU A 83 21.25 33.04 -5.14
C LEU A 83 20.39 33.76 -6.19
N LEU A 84 21.02 34.56 -7.06
CA LEU A 84 20.34 35.21 -8.20
C LEU A 84 19.75 34.17 -9.16
N SER A 85 20.53 33.15 -9.52
CA SER A 85 20.10 32.07 -10.42
C SER A 85 18.93 31.25 -9.87
N MET A 86 18.87 31.09 -8.54
CA MET A 86 17.80 30.40 -7.83
C MET A 86 16.58 31.30 -7.53
N GLY A 87 16.60 32.58 -7.92
CA GLY A 87 15.53 33.54 -7.63
C GLY A 87 15.33 33.83 -6.13
N LYS A 88 16.33 33.53 -5.29
CA LYS A 88 16.26 33.73 -3.84
C LYS A 88 16.65 35.16 -3.47
N ALA A 89 15.94 35.76 -2.51
CA ALA A 89 16.30 37.09 -1.99
C ALA A 89 17.71 37.09 -1.39
N ILE A 90 18.53 38.07 -1.78
CA ILE A 90 19.89 38.25 -1.26
C ILE A 90 19.77 39.13 -0.02
N THR A 91 20.42 38.72 1.07
CA THR A 91 20.48 39.54 2.29
C THR A 91 21.91 39.51 2.81
N SER A 92 22.32 40.57 3.50
CA SER A 92 23.66 40.65 4.10
C SER A 92 23.90 39.52 5.10
N GLU A 93 22.85 39.01 5.75
CA GLU A 93 22.90 37.85 6.63
C GLU A 93 23.20 36.54 5.90
N LYS A 94 22.55 36.28 4.75
CA LYS A 94 22.81 35.09 3.92
C LYS A 94 24.21 35.11 3.32
N LEU A 95 24.72 36.28 2.95
CA LEU A 95 26.08 36.39 2.40
C LEU A 95 27.15 36.19 3.48
N ILE A 96 26.90 36.65 4.71
CA ILE A 96 27.80 36.42 5.85
C ILE A 96 27.77 34.98 6.35
N SER A 97 26.61 34.31 6.26
CA SER A 97 26.50 32.91 6.64
C SER A 97 27.43 32.01 5.79
N CYS A 98 27.63 32.37 4.51
CA CYS A 98 28.63 31.75 3.62
C CYS A 98 30.09 31.93 4.13
N ILE A 99 30.44 33.09 4.69
CA ILE A 99 31.78 33.35 5.26
C ILE A 99 32.00 32.54 6.54
N ASN A 100 30.97 32.47 7.40
CA ASN A 100 31.07 31.81 8.70
C ASN A 100 30.94 30.28 8.63
N GLY A 101 30.83 29.69 7.43
CA GLY A 101 30.59 28.26 7.25
C GLY A 101 29.23 27.79 7.79
N LYS A 102 28.35 28.73 8.16
CA LYS A 102 26.96 28.48 8.54
C LYS A 102 26.11 28.51 7.29
N GLU A 103 26.36 27.61 6.35
CA GLU A 103 25.33 27.33 5.38
C GLU A 103 24.16 26.68 6.13
N ASP A 104 23.04 27.40 6.25
CA ASP A 104 21.73 26.89 6.69
C ASP A 104 21.14 25.88 5.68
N ARG A 105 21.97 25.11 4.98
CA ARG A 105 21.46 24.13 4.04
C ARG A 105 21.32 22.82 4.77
N HIS A 106 20.08 22.34 4.83
CA HIS A 106 19.64 20.99 5.18
C HIS A 106 20.31 19.94 4.27
N ASN A 107 21.65 19.89 4.25
CA ASN A 107 22.44 18.97 3.43
C ASN A 107 22.68 17.67 4.17
N LYS A 108 22.29 17.58 5.44
CA LYS A 108 22.50 16.40 6.26
C LYS A 108 21.35 15.41 6.07
N VAL A 109 21.72 14.16 5.81
CA VAL A 109 20.80 13.11 5.40
C VAL A 109 19.83 12.74 6.52
N LEU A 110 20.34 12.52 7.74
CA LEU A 110 19.48 12.14 8.86
C LEU A 110 18.63 13.31 9.36
N GLN A 111 19.14 14.53 9.30
CA GLN A 111 18.37 15.73 9.62
C GLN A 111 17.13 15.86 8.72
N GLU A 112 17.33 15.82 7.39
CA GLU A 112 16.22 15.91 6.42
C GLU A 112 15.24 14.73 6.56
N PHE A 113 15.75 13.55 6.88
CA PHE A 113 14.91 12.38 7.16
C PHE A 113 14.09 12.57 8.45
N ALA A 114 14.68 13.12 9.52
CA ALA A 114 13.96 13.41 10.77
C ALA A 114 12.86 14.47 10.57
N GLU A 115 13.12 15.50 9.78
CA GLU A 115 12.13 16.50 9.39
C GLU A 115 10.95 15.85 8.65
N HIS A 116 11.24 15.02 7.64
CA HIS A 116 10.23 14.25 6.93
C HIS A 116 9.40 13.39 7.89
N ASN A 117 10.03 12.68 8.82
CA ASN A 117 9.31 11.81 9.75
C ASN A 117 8.39 12.61 10.69
N THR A 118 8.82 13.79 11.14
CA THR A 118 8.02 14.69 11.98
C THR A 118 6.76 15.16 11.25
N GLU A 119 6.86 15.46 9.95
CA GLU A 119 5.71 15.79 9.12
C GLU A 119 4.75 14.59 9.01
N ILE A 120 5.26 13.39 8.72
CA ILE A 120 4.43 12.19 8.61
C ILE A 120 3.76 11.84 9.94
N GLU A 121 4.42 12.04 11.08
CA GLU A 121 3.83 11.86 12.39
C GLU A 121 2.71 12.87 12.66
N THR A 122 2.92 14.13 12.28
CA THR A 122 1.91 15.19 12.43
C THR A 122 0.68 14.88 11.58
N LEU A 123 0.89 14.45 10.33
CA LEU A 123 -0.18 13.98 9.45
C LEU A 123 -0.87 12.72 10.00
N ALA A 124 -0.15 11.84 10.69
CA ALA A 124 -0.75 10.66 11.31
C ALA A 124 -1.65 11.02 12.50
N LYS A 125 -1.34 12.08 13.25
CA LYS A 125 -2.17 12.58 14.37
C LYS A 125 -3.52 13.12 13.89
N ILE A 126 -3.56 13.73 12.71
CA ILE A 126 -4.81 14.25 12.12
C ILE A 126 -5.55 13.23 11.25
N GLY A 127 -5.08 11.97 11.18
CA GLY A 127 -5.74 10.88 10.46
C GLY A 127 -5.43 10.77 8.96
N GLU A 128 -4.66 11.70 8.39
CA GLU A 128 -4.24 11.68 6.97
C GLU A 128 -3.25 10.52 6.68
N PHE A 129 -2.48 10.12 7.69
CA PHE A 129 -1.56 8.98 7.59
C PHE A 129 -1.85 7.91 8.64
N ALA A 130 -1.64 6.65 8.26
CA ALA A 130 -1.67 5.56 9.22
C ALA A 130 -0.47 5.65 10.18
N ILE A 131 -0.70 5.49 11.49
CA ILE A 131 0.33 5.45 12.53
C ILE A 131 1.44 4.42 12.22
N ALA A 132 1.05 3.27 11.66
CA ALA A 132 1.99 2.23 11.22
C ALA A 132 2.93 2.69 10.10
N THR A 133 2.53 3.66 9.27
CA THR A 133 3.40 4.27 8.25
C THR A 133 4.44 5.16 8.90
N ALA A 134 4.05 6.02 9.84
CA ALA A 134 4.98 6.87 10.59
C ALA A 134 6.04 6.04 11.34
N THR A 135 5.58 5.00 12.07
CA THR A 135 6.45 4.06 12.79
C THR A 135 7.51 3.45 11.86
N ARG A 136 7.11 3.06 10.63
CA ARG A 136 8.00 2.46 9.65
C ARG A 136 9.05 3.43 9.14
N TYR A 137 8.71 4.71 8.97
CA TYR A 137 9.68 5.73 8.59
C TYR A 137 10.70 5.99 9.70
N ASN A 138 10.28 5.99 10.97
CA ASN A 138 11.19 6.07 12.11
C ASN A 138 12.14 4.87 12.19
N THR A 139 11.61 3.66 11.94
CA THR A 139 12.46 2.46 11.86
C THR A 139 13.48 2.57 10.72
N ALA A 140 13.07 3.08 9.56
CA ALA A 140 13.97 3.28 8.43
C ALA A 140 15.07 4.31 8.73
N LEU A 141 14.73 5.42 9.38
CA LEU A 141 15.69 6.42 9.85
C LEU A 141 16.73 5.80 10.79
N SER A 142 16.28 5.04 11.79
CA SER A 142 17.18 4.33 12.73
C SER A 142 18.11 3.37 11.98
N HIS A 143 17.62 2.64 10.98
CA HIS A 143 18.47 1.73 10.21
C HIS A 143 19.54 2.46 9.39
N VAL A 144 19.22 3.60 8.79
CA VAL A 144 20.22 4.42 8.07
C VAL A 144 21.25 4.99 9.05
N LYS A 145 20.81 5.50 10.21
CA LYS A 145 21.71 5.99 11.26
C LYS A 145 22.66 4.89 11.76
N ASP A 146 22.12 3.72 12.09
CA ASP A 146 22.92 2.59 12.56
C ASP A 146 23.92 2.13 11.49
N PHE A 147 23.55 2.17 10.22
CA PHE A 147 24.43 1.85 9.10
C PHE A 147 25.58 2.86 8.95
N MET A 148 25.28 4.17 9.02
CA MET A 148 26.29 5.23 8.95
C MET A 148 27.34 5.07 10.07
N MET A 149 26.88 4.80 11.29
CA MET A 149 27.76 4.52 12.42
C MET A 149 28.52 3.20 12.24
N PHE A 150 27.89 2.16 11.70
CA PHE A 150 28.54 0.86 11.48
C PHE A 150 29.71 0.95 10.50
N LYS A 151 29.48 1.53 9.31
CA LYS A 151 30.45 1.53 8.20
C LYS A 151 31.38 2.74 8.19
N TYR A 152 30.86 3.93 8.43
CA TYR A 152 31.59 5.19 8.26
C TYR A 152 32.03 5.83 9.59
N LYS A 153 31.52 5.33 10.73
CA LYS A 153 31.81 5.86 12.08
C LYS A 153 31.42 7.35 12.23
N VAL A 154 30.37 7.76 11.54
CA VAL A 154 29.82 9.12 11.60
C VAL A 154 28.38 9.10 12.07
N ASP A 155 27.97 10.17 12.74
CA ASP A 155 26.60 10.35 13.20
C ASP A 155 25.64 10.76 12.08
N ASP A 156 26.13 11.48 11.06
CA ASP A 156 25.35 11.91 9.89
C ASP A 156 26.30 12.18 8.71
N MET A 157 25.76 12.17 7.49
CA MET A 157 26.49 12.41 6.24
C MET A 157 25.86 13.55 5.45
N ASP A 158 26.66 14.19 4.59
CA ASP A 158 26.12 15.12 3.60
C ASP A 158 25.48 14.33 2.44
N PHE A 159 24.37 14.84 1.88
CA PHE A 159 23.75 14.23 0.69
C PHE A 159 24.73 14.15 -0.49
N LYS A 160 25.69 15.08 -0.58
CA LYS A 160 26.71 15.10 -1.64
C LYS A 160 27.69 13.92 -1.55
N ASP A 161 27.84 13.34 -0.36
CA ASP A 161 28.72 12.19 -0.12
C ASP A 161 28.03 10.84 -0.41
N LEU A 162 26.75 10.87 -0.79
CA LEU A 162 25.99 9.67 -1.12
C LEU A 162 26.15 9.30 -2.60
N ASP A 163 26.68 8.10 -2.84
CA ASP A 163 26.81 7.52 -4.16
C ASP A 163 26.06 6.18 -4.28
N PHE A 164 26.21 5.51 -5.43
CA PHE A 164 25.60 4.20 -5.66
C PHE A 164 26.14 3.11 -4.73
N GLU A 165 27.43 3.15 -4.36
CA GLU A 165 28.03 2.15 -3.48
C GLU A 165 27.46 2.28 -2.06
N PHE A 166 27.20 3.49 -1.55
CA PHE A 166 26.47 3.68 -0.29
C PHE A 166 25.13 2.93 -0.29
N ILE A 167 24.34 3.02 -1.37
CA ILE A 167 23.03 2.35 -1.47
C ILE A 167 23.18 0.83 -1.46
N LYS A 168 24.17 0.31 -2.19
CA LYS A 168 24.45 -1.13 -2.30
C LYS A 168 24.95 -1.69 -0.96
N ASP A 169 25.83 -0.96 -0.29
CA ASP A 169 26.34 -1.30 1.03
C ASP A 169 25.24 -1.26 2.09
N TYR A 170 24.33 -0.28 2.01
CA TYR A 170 23.18 -0.21 2.90
C TYR A 170 22.23 -1.40 2.70
N ASP A 171 21.94 -1.79 1.44
CA ASP A 171 21.17 -3.01 1.16
C ASP A 171 21.86 -4.27 1.70
N PHE A 172 23.18 -4.36 1.56
CA PHE A 172 23.97 -5.47 2.08
C PHE A 172 23.92 -5.53 3.61
N TYR A 173 24.11 -4.40 4.30
CA TYR A 173 24.00 -4.27 5.75
C TYR A 173 22.62 -4.69 6.27
N LEU A 174 21.53 -4.26 5.61
CA LEU A 174 20.18 -4.65 5.99
C LEU A 174 19.99 -6.18 5.94
N ARG A 175 20.63 -6.87 4.99
CA ARG A 175 20.49 -8.33 4.81
C ARG A 175 21.41 -9.14 5.70
N THR A 176 22.62 -8.66 5.97
CA THR A 176 23.66 -9.41 6.68
C THR A 176 23.63 -9.12 8.17
N GLU A 177 23.80 -7.86 8.54
CA GLU A 177 23.83 -7.42 9.94
C GLU A 177 22.44 -7.37 10.56
N ARG A 178 21.47 -6.75 9.88
CA ARG A 178 20.09 -6.65 10.38
C ARG A 178 19.25 -7.88 10.09
N LYS A 179 19.77 -8.84 9.31
CA LYS A 179 19.10 -10.10 8.93
C LYS A 179 17.68 -9.89 8.39
N CYS A 180 17.44 -8.76 7.71
CA CYS A 180 16.15 -8.47 7.11
C CYS A 180 15.93 -9.35 5.88
N ASN A 181 14.71 -9.87 5.75
CA ASN A 181 14.32 -10.55 4.51
C ASN A 181 14.24 -9.56 3.34
N ASN A 182 14.26 -10.08 2.10
CA ASN A 182 14.29 -9.25 0.89
C ASN A 182 13.18 -8.18 0.84
N ASN A 183 11.95 -8.52 1.20
CA ASN A 183 10.82 -7.60 1.09
C ASN A 183 10.88 -6.50 2.15
N SER A 184 11.30 -6.82 3.38
CA SER A 184 11.54 -5.84 4.43
C SER A 184 12.69 -4.90 4.06
N THR A 185 13.82 -5.44 3.58
CA THR A 185 14.97 -4.66 3.09
C THR A 185 14.53 -3.67 2.02
N LEU A 186 13.85 -4.13 0.97
CA LEU A 186 13.39 -3.26 -0.10
C LEU A 186 12.40 -2.19 0.39
N LYS A 187 11.66 -2.46 1.47
CA LYS A 187 10.74 -1.47 2.05
C LYS A 187 11.49 -0.36 2.77
N TYR A 188 12.52 -0.68 3.56
CA TYR A 188 13.36 0.33 4.20
C TYR A 188 14.17 1.14 3.18
N ILE A 189 14.70 0.49 2.15
CA ILE A 189 15.35 1.14 1.01
C ILE A 189 14.37 2.08 0.29
N SER A 190 13.12 1.66 0.07
CA SER A 190 12.11 2.52 -0.57
C SER A 190 11.80 3.76 0.28
N ASN A 191 11.73 3.60 1.60
CA ASN A 191 11.55 4.73 2.52
C ASN A 191 12.75 5.69 2.44
N PHE A 192 13.98 5.17 2.43
CA PHE A 192 15.17 6.01 2.30
C PHE A 192 15.24 6.70 0.92
N LYS A 193 14.87 6.00 -0.16
CA LYS A 193 14.75 6.59 -1.50
C LYS A 193 13.78 7.78 -1.52
N LYS A 194 12.71 7.77 -0.73
CA LYS A 194 11.79 8.91 -0.62
C LYS A 194 12.49 10.18 -0.11
N ILE A 195 13.47 10.02 0.78
CA ILE A 195 14.27 11.12 1.32
C ILE A 195 15.24 11.66 0.28
N ILE A 196 15.89 10.77 -0.49
CA ILE A 196 16.73 11.18 -1.61
C ILE A 196 15.93 11.96 -2.65
N ILE A 197 14.74 11.48 -3.04
CA ILE A 197 13.87 12.20 -3.96
C ILE A 197 13.50 13.57 -3.39
N ARG A 198 13.15 13.64 -2.11
CA ARG A 198 12.86 14.92 -1.44
C ARG A 198 14.07 15.87 -1.45
N ALA A 199 15.29 15.35 -1.31
CA ALA A 199 16.50 16.15 -1.41
C ALA A 199 16.76 16.66 -2.84
N ILE A 200 16.41 15.88 -3.86
CA ILE A 200 16.43 16.31 -5.27
C ILE A 200 15.38 17.40 -5.51
N ASP A 201 14.15 17.21 -5.04
CA ASP A 201 13.06 18.19 -5.17
C ASP A 201 13.39 19.52 -4.46
N LYS A 202 14.18 19.47 -3.39
CA LYS A 202 14.72 20.64 -2.67
C LYS A 202 16.01 21.21 -3.30
N GLU A 203 16.47 20.66 -4.42
CA GLU A 203 17.70 21.04 -5.11
C GLU A 203 18.98 20.93 -4.24
N ILE A 204 18.97 20.05 -3.23
CA ILE A 204 20.14 19.77 -2.37
C ILE A 204 21.18 18.95 -3.15
N ILE A 205 20.71 17.99 -3.95
CA ILE A 205 21.51 17.18 -4.87
C ILE A 205 20.88 17.15 -6.25
N SER A 206 21.72 17.10 -7.28
CA SER A 206 21.27 17.05 -8.68
C SER A 206 21.20 15.64 -9.25
N THR A 207 21.89 14.68 -8.63
CA THR A 207 22.04 13.31 -9.13
C THR A 207 21.41 12.32 -8.16
N ASP A 208 20.60 11.38 -8.68
CA ASP A 208 19.96 10.33 -7.88
C ASP A 208 20.92 9.13 -7.67
N PRO A 209 21.44 8.88 -6.44
CA PRO A 209 22.23 7.69 -6.13
C PRO A 209 21.45 6.38 -6.29
N PHE A 210 20.10 6.42 -6.28
CA PHE A 210 19.25 5.26 -6.52
C PHE A 210 18.99 4.95 -7.99
N ARG A 211 19.50 5.75 -8.95
CA ARG A 211 19.17 5.63 -10.37
C ARG A 211 19.39 4.22 -10.94
N GLN A 212 20.48 3.57 -10.53
CA GLN A 212 20.83 2.22 -10.99
C GLN A 212 20.36 1.11 -10.05
N PHE A 213 19.76 1.45 -8.90
CA PHE A 213 19.32 0.46 -7.92
C PHE A 213 18.00 -0.20 -8.36
N LYS A 214 18.12 -1.40 -8.94
CA LYS A 214 16.96 -2.21 -9.39
C LYS A 214 16.94 -3.55 -8.67
N LYS A 215 15.95 -3.74 -7.79
CA LYS A 215 15.69 -5.03 -7.12
C LYS A 215 14.20 -5.34 -7.10
N LYS A 216 13.87 -6.62 -7.27
CA LYS A 216 12.49 -7.12 -7.25
C LYS A 216 12.15 -7.71 -5.89
N ARG A 217 10.90 -7.51 -5.46
CA ARG A 217 10.34 -8.17 -4.28
C ARG A 217 10.21 -9.66 -4.55
N THR A 218 10.46 -10.46 -3.53
CA THR A 218 10.22 -11.90 -3.58
C THR A 218 8.72 -12.13 -3.43
N LYS A 219 8.09 -12.81 -4.40
CA LYS A 219 6.68 -13.21 -4.29
C LYS A 219 6.58 -14.31 -3.22
N PRO A 220 5.90 -14.08 -2.09
CA PRO A 220 5.76 -15.11 -1.07
C PRO A 220 4.73 -16.15 -1.52
N THR A 221 5.11 -17.43 -1.51
CA THR A 221 4.19 -18.55 -1.78
C THR A 221 3.21 -18.69 -0.63
N LYS A 222 1.94 -18.35 -0.88
CA LYS A 222 0.93 -18.19 0.15
C LYS A 222 -0.27 -19.07 -0.16
N LYS A 223 -0.26 -20.30 0.36
CA LYS A 223 -1.32 -21.28 0.09
C LYS A 223 -2.56 -21.04 0.97
N PRO A 224 -3.79 -21.10 0.44
CA PRO A 224 -5.02 -21.22 1.23
C PRO A 224 -5.04 -22.58 1.98
N ILE A 225 -6.04 -22.82 2.82
CA ILE A 225 -6.32 -24.20 3.31
C ILE A 225 -7.24 -24.92 2.33
N THR A 226 -7.10 -26.24 2.22
CA THR A 226 -7.95 -27.06 1.35
C THR A 226 -9.35 -27.23 1.94
N SER A 227 -10.29 -27.74 1.13
CA SER A 227 -11.65 -28.08 1.60
C SER A 227 -11.60 -29.09 2.76
N ASP A 228 -10.73 -30.10 2.68
CA ASP A 228 -10.60 -31.13 3.73
C ASP A 228 -10.03 -30.54 5.03
N GLN A 229 -9.03 -29.66 4.93
CA GLN A 229 -8.45 -28.98 6.09
C GLN A 229 -9.46 -28.04 6.75
N LEU A 230 -10.27 -27.35 5.96
CA LEU A 230 -11.36 -26.53 6.48
C LEU A 230 -12.42 -27.39 7.20
N HIS A 231 -12.79 -28.54 6.61
CA HIS A 231 -13.71 -29.49 7.23
C HIS A 231 -13.16 -30.06 8.55
N ILE A 232 -11.86 -30.33 8.64
CA ILE A 232 -11.21 -30.72 9.90
C ILE A 232 -11.40 -29.63 10.95
N LEU A 233 -11.16 -28.36 10.60
CA LEU A 233 -11.34 -27.25 11.53
C LEU A 233 -12.80 -27.14 11.99
N GLU A 234 -13.76 -27.22 11.09
CA GLU A 234 -15.20 -27.11 11.40
C GLU A 234 -15.68 -28.15 12.40
N ASN A 235 -15.17 -29.38 12.29
CA ASN A 235 -15.60 -30.50 13.13
C ASN A 235 -14.70 -30.73 14.34
N ARG A 236 -13.58 -30.02 14.48
CA ARG A 236 -12.66 -30.18 15.61
C ARG A 236 -13.26 -29.58 16.87
N SER A 237 -13.56 -30.39 17.88
CA SER A 237 -13.91 -29.91 19.22
C SER A 237 -12.65 -29.55 20.02
N PHE A 238 -12.71 -28.44 20.76
CA PHE A 238 -11.68 -28.04 21.70
C PHE A 238 -12.26 -28.00 23.10
N SER A 239 -11.54 -28.54 24.09
CA SER A 239 -11.92 -28.41 25.51
C SER A 239 -11.85 -26.95 26.00
N SER A 240 -11.10 -26.11 25.29
CA SER A 240 -10.88 -24.72 25.65
C SER A 240 -11.82 -23.79 24.89
N GLU A 241 -12.70 -23.11 25.62
CA GLU A 241 -13.64 -22.13 25.05
C GLU A 241 -12.93 -21.03 24.24
N ARG A 242 -11.76 -20.57 24.71
CA ARG A 242 -10.96 -19.57 23.99
C ARG A 242 -10.52 -20.02 22.59
N LEU A 243 -10.22 -21.30 22.41
CA LEU A 243 -9.82 -21.86 21.12
C LEU A 243 -11.04 -22.06 20.23
N THR A 244 -12.15 -22.54 20.80
CA THR A 244 -13.45 -22.65 20.10
C THR A 244 -13.88 -21.33 19.49
N ILE A 245 -13.81 -20.23 20.26
CA ILE A 245 -14.15 -18.88 19.77
C ILE A 245 -13.23 -18.46 18.61
N VAL A 246 -11.92 -18.64 18.74
CA VAL A 246 -10.97 -18.23 17.68
C VAL A 246 -11.12 -19.09 16.42
N ARG A 247 -11.36 -20.40 16.58
CA ARG A 247 -11.68 -21.31 15.48
C ARG A 247 -12.92 -20.83 14.74
N ASP A 248 -14.00 -20.52 15.45
CA ASP A 248 -15.26 -20.10 14.82
C ASP A 248 -15.11 -18.76 14.10
N ILE A 249 -14.42 -17.80 14.70
CA ILE A 249 -14.11 -16.52 14.02
C ILE A 249 -13.29 -16.77 12.75
N PHE A 250 -12.31 -17.68 12.80
CA PHE A 250 -11.50 -18.03 11.64
C PHE A 250 -12.32 -18.70 10.53
N ILE A 251 -13.23 -19.60 10.88
CA ILE A 251 -14.16 -20.23 9.93
C ILE A 251 -15.08 -19.16 9.32
N PHE A 252 -15.64 -18.26 10.14
CA PHE A 252 -16.43 -17.13 9.66
C PHE A 252 -15.65 -16.28 8.65
N GLN A 253 -14.36 -16.01 8.91
CA GLN A 253 -13.49 -15.32 7.96
C GLN A 253 -13.25 -16.13 6.67
N CYS A 254 -13.18 -17.47 6.75
CA CYS A 254 -13.08 -18.32 5.56
C CYS A 254 -14.32 -18.27 4.68
N TYR A 255 -15.50 -18.00 5.25
CA TYR A 255 -16.77 -17.93 4.53
C TYR A 255 -17.22 -16.52 4.14
N THR A 256 -16.58 -15.48 4.68
CA THR A 256 -16.91 -14.07 4.37
C THR A 256 -15.75 -13.33 3.70
N GLY A 257 -14.54 -13.86 3.80
CA GLY A 257 -13.35 -13.20 3.26
C GLY A 257 -12.91 -11.95 4.01
N LEU A 258 -13.61 -11.52 5.07
CA LEU A 258 -13.29 -10.30 5.80
C LEU A 258 -11.89 -10.32 6.44
N ALA A 259 -11.21 -9.17 6.44
CA ALA A 259 -9.94 -9.04 7.14
C ALA A 259 -10.17 -9.03 8.65
N TYR A 260 -9.12 -9.30 9.44
CA TYR A 260 -9.23 -9.29 10.90
C TYR A 260 -9.87 -8.00 11.43
N ILE A 261 -9.45 -6.83 10.91
CA ILE A 261 -9.95 -5.54 11.40
C ILE A 261 -11.42 -5.35 11.07
N ASP A 262 -11.84 -5.81 9.89
CA ASP A 262 -13.23 -5.73 9.43
C ASP A 262 -14.12 -6.61 10.32
N VAL A 263 -13.72 -7.86 10.60
CA VAL A 263 -14.47 -8.75 11.52
C VAL A 263 -14.48 -8.22 12.95
N TYR A 264 -13.36 -7.64 13.40
CA TYR A 264 -13.27 -7.05 14.75
C TYR A 264 -14.20 -5.84 14.92
N GLN A 265 -14.46 -5.09 13.86
CA GLN A 265 -15.30 -3.89 13.86
C GLN A 265 -16.75 -4.17 13.45
N LEU A 266 -17.02 -5.32 12.81
CA LEU A 266 -18.32 -5.68 12.24
C LEU A 266 -19.46 -5.53 13.25
N GLN A 267 -20.36 -4.61 12.95
CA GLN A 267 -21.53 -4.27 13.78
C GLN A 267 -22.78 -5.01 13.29
N LYS A 268 -23.72 -5.25 14.21
CA LYS A 268 -25.02 -5.86 13.86
C LYS A 268 -25.79 -5.04 12.79
N SER A 269 -25.61 -3.72 12.74
CA SER A 269 -26.22 -2.84 11.73
C SER A 269 -25.70 -3.03 10.30
N GLU A 270 -24.54 -3.67 10.13
CA GLU A 270 -23.95 -3.96 8.82
C GLU A 270 -24.47 -5.28 8.24
N ILE A 271 -25.26 -6.03 9.03
CA ILE A 271 -25.93 -7.25 8.58
C ILE A 271 -27.35 -6.89 8.12
N GLN A 272 -27.58 -6.96 6.82
CA GLN A 272 -28.83 -6.48 6.20
C GLN A 272 -29.36 -7.50 5.20
N ARG A 273 -30.65 -7.37 4.84
CA ARG A 273 -31.23 -8.19 3.76
C ARG A 273 -30.79 -7.63 2.41
N GLY A 274 -30.25 -8.52 1.56
CA GLY A 274 -29.83 -8.20 0.21
C GLY A 274 -31.00 -8.13 -0.78
N ILE A 275 -30.66 -7.90 -2.05
CA ILE A 275 -31.63 -7.81 -3.16
C ILE A 275 -32.34 -9.14 -3.44
N ASP A 276 -31.71 -10.25 -3.04
CA ASP A 276 -32.20 -11.62 -3.14
C ASP A 276 -33.02 -12.04 -1.92
N GLY A 277 -33.17 -11.15 -0.93
CA GLY A 277 -33.80 -11.47 0.34
C GLY A 277 -32.93 -12.28 1.30
N GLU A 278 -31.67 -12.58 0.95
CA GLU A 278 -30.74 -13.28 1.83
C GLU A 278 -29.99 -12.32 2.75
N TRP A 279 -29.24 -12.84 3.74
CA TRP A 279 -28.43 -12.00 4.62
C TRP A 279 -27.10 -11.61 3.97
N TRP A 280 -26.75 -10.33 4.05
CA TRP A 280 -25.53 -9.77 3.46
C TRP A 280 -24.78 -8.94 4.51
N ILE A 281 -23.46 -8.93 4.40
CA ILE A 281 -22.61 -7.91 5.03
C ILE A 281 -22.52 -6.73 4.08
N ILE A 282 -22.91 -5.55 4.54
CA ILE A 282 -22.80 -4.29 3.81
C ILE A 282 -22.00 -3.32 4.66
N SER A 283 -20.71 -3.14 4.33
CA SER A 283 -19.80 -2.26 5.08
C SER A 283 -19.20 -1.18 4.19
N ASN A 284 -19.08 0.04 4.71
CA ASN A 284 -18.35 1.12 4.04
C ASN A 284 -16.89 1.12 4.53
N ARG A 285 -15.94 0.88 3.62
CA ARG A 285 -14.55 0.65 4.01
C ARG A 285 -13.84 1.97 4.33
N GLN A 286 -13.13 2.04 5.45
CA GLN A 286 -12.43 3.27 5.88
C GLN A 286 -11.24 3.72 5.01
N LYS A 287 -10.69 2.87 4.14
CA LYS A 287 -9.46 3.16 3.36
C LYS A 287 -9.68 3.38 1.87
N THR A 288 -10.87 3.10 1.38
CA THR A 288 -11.25 3.20 -0.03
C THR A 288 -12.76 3.40 -0.01
N ASP A 289 -13.28 4.45 -0.64
CA ASP A 289 -14.72 4.80 -0.74
C ASP A 289 -15.64 3.71 -1.36
N ALA A 290 -15.13 2.49 -1.51
CA ALA A 290 -15.84 1.32 -1.99
C ALA A 290 -16.60 0.63 -0.84
N SER A 291 -17.93 0.59 -0.98
CA SER A 291 -18.81 -0.26 -0.17
C SER A 291 -18.57 -1.73 -0.54
N THR A 292 -18.30 -2.58 0.45
CA THR A 292 -18.13 -4.04 0.25
C THR A 292 -19.44 -4.73 0.59
N LYS A 293 -19.95 -5.54 -0.35
CA LYS A 293 -21.20 -6.29 -0.22
C LYS A 293 -20.90 -7.78 -0.34
N ILE A 294 -21.22 -8.55 0.70
CA ILE A 294 -20.86 -9.97 0.79
C ILE A 294 -22.09 -10.77 1.21
N PRO A 295 -22.65 -11.63 0.34
CA PRO A 295 -23.70 -12.57 0.73
C PRO A 295 -23.20 -13.54 1.80
N LEU A 296 -23.98 -13.75 2.87
CA LEU A 296 -23.61 -14.66 3.96
C LEU A 296 -23.96 -16.09 3.61
N LEU A 297 -22.93 -16.95 3.62
CA LEU A 297 -23.10 -18.38 3.44
C LEU A 297 -23.66 -19.04 4.73
N PRO A 298 -24.37 -20.18 4.64
CA PRO A 298 -25.04 -20.82 5.79
C PRO A 298 -24.13 -21.02 7.00
N LYS A 299 -22.87 -21.40 6.79
CA LYS A 299 -21.91 -21.63 7.88
C LYS A 299 -21.53 -20.35 8.63
N ALA A 300 -21.46 -19.22 7.92
CA ALA A 300 -21.22 -17.91 8.54
C ALA A 300 -22.44 -17.48 9.39
N ILE A 301 -23.66 -17.75 8.90
CA ILE A 301 -24.91 -17.48 9.63
C ILE A 301 -25.01 -18.33 10.90
N GLU A 302 -24.65 -19.61 10.84
CA GLU A 302 -24.62 -20.52 12.00
C GLU A 302 -23.72 -19.97 13.11
N ILE A 303 -22.49 -19.55 12.76
CA ILE A 303 -21.52 -18.98 13.70
C ILE A 303 -22.03 -17.66 14.28
N MET A 304 -22.61 -16.80 13.46
CA MET A 304 -23.18 -15.53 13.92
C MET A 304 -24.28 -15.76 14.96
N LYS A 305 -25.22 -16.68 14.69
CA LYS A 305 -26.30 -17.02 15.63
C LYS A 305 -25.77 -17.61 16.93
N LYS A 306 -24.74 -18.45 16.87
CA LYS A 306 -24.10 -19.04 18.07
C LYS A 306 -23.62 -17.99 19.07
N TYR A 307 -23.14 -16.83 18.59
CA TYR A 307 -22.57 -15.78 19.44
C TYR A 307 -23.46 -14.53 19.60
N GLU A 308 -24.74 -14.61 19.20
CA GLU A 308 -25.66 -13.47 19.20
C GLU A 308 -25.85 -12.83 20.59
N ASN A 309 -25.86 -13.69 21.62
CA ASN A 309 -26.04 -13.35 23.03
C ASN A 309 -24.74 -13.38 23.84
N ASP A 310 -23.58 -13.45 23.18
CA ASP A 310 -22.29 -13.39 23.87
C ASP A 310 -22.13 -12.03 24.58
N PRO A 311 -21.70 -12.00 25.87
CA PRO A 311 -21.57 -10.74 26.62
C PRO A 311 -20.71 -9.68 25.92
N LEU A 312 -19.64 -10.11 25.23
CA LEU A 312 -18.74 -9.20 24.52
C LEU A 312 -19.39 -8.64 23.24
N CYS A 313 -20.20 -9.43 22.55
CA CYS A 313 -21.00 -8.98 21.42
C CYS A 313 -22.05 -7.96 21.86
N LEU A 314 -22.75 -8.21 22.96
CA LEU A 314 -23.76 -7.30 23.51
C LEU A 314 -23.14 -5.97 23.96
N GLN A 315 -22.00 -6.02 24.65
CA GLN A 315 -21.30 -4.83 25.13
C GLN A 315 -20.80 -3.93 23.97
N ARG A 316 -20.33 -4.53 22.88
CA ARG A 316 -19.71 -3.82 21.76
C ARG A 316 -20.64 -3.60 20.56
N ASN A 317 -21.88 -4.08 20.65
CA ASN A 317 -22.82 -4.22 19.53
C ASN A 317 -22.21 -4.93 18.28
N SER A 318 -21.22 -5.79 18.52
CA SER A 318 -20.51 -6.51 17.46
C SER A 318 -21.18 -7.82 17.11
N VAL A 319 -20.87 -8.35 15.92
CA VAL A 319 -21.41 -9.63 15.43
C VAL A 319 -20.72 -10.83 16.08
N LEU A 320 -19.42 -10.72 16.41
CA LEU A 320 -18.61 -11.81 16.96
C LEU A 320 -17.72 -11.35 18.12
N PRO A 321 -17.36 -12.23 19.08
CA PRO A 321 -16.57 -11.88 20.24
C PRO A 321 -15.06 -11.90 19.92
N VAL A 322 -14.63 -10.98 19.04
CA VAL A 322 -13.28 -10.97 18.48
C VAL A 322 -12.26 -10.39 19.46
N ARG A 323 -11.22 -11.18 19.77
CA ARG A 323 -10.07 -10.77 20.59
C ARG A 323 -9.04 -9.97 19.79
N SER A 324 -8.07 -9.36 20.48
CA SER A 324 -6.97 -8.62 19.86
C SER A 324 -6.23 -9.46 18.80
N ASN A 325 -5.72 -8.80 17.75
CA ASN A 325 -5.08 -9.47 16.61
C ASN A 325 -3.93 -10.37 17.05
N GLN A 326 -3.14 -9.91 18.02
CA GLN A 326 -2.04 -10.69 18.57
C GLN A 326 -2.54 -11.98 19.21
N LYS A 327 -3.52 -11.91 20.13
CA LYS A 327 -4.07 -13.08 20.81
C LYS A 327 -4.77 -14.03 19.85
N THR A 328 -5.51 -13.50 18.88
CA THR A 328 -6.14 -14.30 17.82
C THR A 328 -5.10 -15.09 17.03
N ASN A 329 -3.98 -14.47 16.59
CA ASN A 329 -2.94 -15.20 15.86
C ASN A 329 -2.12 -16.16 16.75
N GLU A 330 -1.92 -15.86 18.03
CA GLU A 330 -1.32 -16.80 19.00
C GLU A 330 -2.17 -18.08 19.10
N TYR A 331 -3.48 -17.94 19.31
CA TYR A 331 -4.39 -19.08 19.42
C TYR A 331 -4.59 -19.83 18.10
N LEU A 332 -4.50 -19.14 16.95
CA LEU A 332 -4.51 -19.82 15.65
C LEU A 332 -3.31 -20.74 15.44
N LYS A 333 -2.13 -20.38 15.97
CA LYS A 333 -0.96 -21.27 15.94
C LYS A 333 -1.19 -22.51 16.79
N GLU A 334 -1.76 -22.34 17.98
CA GLU A 334 -2.11 -23.45 18.86
C GLU A 334 -3.16 -24.38 18.22
N ILE A 335 -4.21 -23.82 17.61
CA ILE A 335 -5.22 -24.58 16.84
C ILE A 335 -4.56 -25.38 15.73
N ALA A 336 -3.64 -24.77 14.97
CA ALA A 336 -2.94 -25.46 13.88
C ALA A 336 -2.16 -26.68 14.39
N THR A 337 -1.43 -26.53 15.51
CA THR A 337 -0.73 -27.64 16.16
C THR A 337 -1.70 -28.73 16.62
N LEU A 338 -2.81 -28.35 17.26
CA LEU A 338 -3.81 -29.31 17.74
C LEU A 338 -4.59 -30.01 16.62
N CYS A 339 -4.54 -29.49 15.40
CA CYS A 339 -5.11 -30.10 14.20
C CYS A 339 -4.07 -30.83 13.33
N ASP A 340 -2.83 -30.97 13.82
CA ASP A 340 -1.72 -31.63 13.14
C ASP A 340 -1.41 -31.03 11.75
N PHE A 341 -1.55 -29.71 11.61
CA PHE A 341 -1.18 -29.02 10.38
C PHE A 341 0.33 -28.74 10.32
N ASP A 342 0.92 -28.97 9.15
CA ASP A 342 2.32 -28.67 8.82
C ASP A 342 2.60 -27.17 8.59
N PHE A 343 1.57 -26.32 8.72
CA PHE A 343 1.65 -24.88 8.56
C PHE A 343 0.94 -24.14 9.69
N GLN A 344 1.31 -22.87 9.87
CA GLN A 344 0.64 -21.98 10.81
C GLN A 344 -0.61 -21.34 10.20
N LEU A 345 -1.68 -21.27 10.98
CA LEU A 345 -2.87 -20.47 10.68
C LEU A 345 -2.64 -19.00 11.04
N ASN A 346 -3.24 -18.11 10.25
CA ASN A 346 -3.29 -16.67 10.51
C ASN A 346 -4.52 -16.07 9.83
N THR A 347 -4.95 -14.90 10.27
CA THR A 347 -6.18 -14.25 9.78
C THR A 347 -6.17 -13.96 8.27
N HIS A 348 -4.99 -13.71 7.68
CA HIS A 348 -4.89 -13.56 6.23
C HIS A 348 -5.07 -14.88 5.47
N LYS A 349 -4.72 -16.03 6.07
CA LYS A 349 -4.95 -17.35 5.47
C LYS A 349 -6.44 -17.59 5.28
N ALA A 350 -7.29 -17.20 6.23
CA ALA A 350 -8.75 -17.29 6.12
C ALA A 350 -9.30 -16.53 4.90
N ARG A 351 -8.86 -15.28 4.71
CA ARG A 351 -9.24 -14.48 3.53
C ARG A 351 -8.81 -15.13 2.21
N ARG A 352 -7.65 -15.79 2.16
CA ARG A 352 -7.21 -16.57 0.99
C ARG A 352 -8.09 -17.78 0.75
N THR A 353 -8.48 -18.46 1.82
CA THR A 353 -9.38 -19.62 1.75
C THR A 353 -10.74 -19.22 1.19
N PHE A 354 -11.28 -18.06 1.58
CA PHE A 354 -12.49 -17.53 0.96
C PHE A 354 -12.32 -17.31 -0.54
N ALA A 355 -11.27 -16.57 -0.92
CA ALA A 355 -11.01 -16.22 -2.31
C ALA A 355 -10.76 -17.46 -3.19
N SER A 356 -10.00 -18.43 -2.71
CA SER A 356 -9.56 -19.58 -3.50
C SER A 356 -10.48 -20.79 -3.31
N THR A 357 -10.54 -21.33 -2.08
CA THR A 357 -11.20 -22.60 -1.76
C THR A 357 -12.72 -22.50 -1.73
N ILE A 358 -13.29 -21.40 -1.23
CA ILE A 358 -14.74 -21.24 -1.11
C ILE A 358 -15.35 -20.70 -2.41
N THR A 359 -14.73 -19.70 -3.04
CA THR A 359 -15.34 -19.01 -4.19
C THR A 359 -14.79 -19.48 -5.53
N LEU A 360 -13.53 -19.19 -5.87
CA LEU A 360 -12.95 -19.54 -7.18
C LEU A 360 -13.05 -21.04 -7.50
N LYS A 361 -12.78 -21.92 -6.53
CA LYS A 361 -12.86 -23.38 -6.71
C LYS A 361 -14.29 -23.85 -7.02
N ASN A 362 -15.30 -23.09 -6.56
CA ASN A 362 -16.71 -23.37 -6.81
C ASN A 362 -17.28 -22.52 -7.96
N GLY A 363 -16.43 -21.99 -8.85
CA GLY A 363 -16.85 -21.36 -10.10
C GLY A 363 -17.33 -19.91 -9.99
N VAL A 364 -17.08 -19.24 -8.86
CA VAL A 364 -17.40 -17.81 -8.74
C VAL A 364 -16.40 -17.00 -9.57
N PRO A 365 -16.84 -16.14 -10.51
CA PRO A 365 -15.94 -15.37 -11.36
C PRO A 365 -15.01 -14.43 -10.57
N ILE A 366 -13.76 -14.30 -11.02
CA ILE A 366 -12.72 -13.53 -10.31
C ILE A 366 -13.06 -12.05 -10.12
N ASN A 367 -13.81 -11.44 -11.03
CA ASN A 367 -14.30 -10.07 -10.91
C ASN A 367 -15.29 -9.93 -9.76
N ILE A 368 -16.18 -10.91 -9.54
CA ILE A 368 -17.11 -10.92 -8.41
C ILE A 368 -16.34 -11.12 -7.10
N VAL A 369 -15.37 -12.04 -7.09
CA VAL A 369 -14.49 -12.25 -5.92
C VAL A 369 -13.69 -10.99 -5.57
N LYS A 370 -13.20 -10.26 -6.56
CA LYS A 370 -12.51 -8.97 -6.37
C LYS A 370 -13.42 -7.94 -5.68
N GLU A 371 -14.68 -7.81 -6.11
CA GLU A 371 -15.65 -6.90 -5.49
C GLU A 371 -15.99 -7.33 -4.05
N MET A 372 -16.22 -8.62 -3.79
CA MET A 372 -16.47 -9.14 -2.43
C MET A 372 -15.26 -8.94 -1.49
N LEU A 373 -14.04 -8.94 -2.03
CA LEU A 373 -12.82 -8.65 -1.29
C LEU A 373 -12.49 -7.14 -1.27
N GLY A 374 -13.27 -6.27 -1.90
CA GLY A 374 -12.99 -4.84 -1.99
C GLY A 374 -11.56 -4.55 -2.48
N HIS A 375 -11.03 -5.34 -3.41
CA HIS A 375 -9.72 -5.08 -4.00
C HIS A 375 -9.85 -4.01 -5.08
N ALA A 376 -8.95 -3.03 -5.12
CA ALA A 376 -9.00 -1.97 -6.14
C ALA A 376 -8.71 -2.55 -7.54
N ASN A 377 -7.75 -3.46 -7.62
CA ASN A 377 -7.26 -4.02 -8.87
C ASN A 377 -7.44 -5.54 -8.91
N ILE A 378 -7.82 -6.08 -10.06
CA ILE A 378 -7.95 -7.53 -10.29
C ILE A 378 -6.65 -8.28 -9.96
N SER A 379 -5.49 -7.67 -10.22
CA SER A 379 -4.18 -8.26 -9.93
C SER A 379 -3.95 -8.59 -8.45
N GLN A 380 -4.65 -7.93 -7.53
CA GLN A 380 -4.63 -8.32 -6.10
C GLN A 380 -5.36 -9.63 -5.85
N THR A 381 -6.39 -9.94 -6.65
CA THR A 381 -7.19 -11.17 -6.56
C THR A 381 -6.54 -12.32 -7.34
N GLU A 382 -5.78 -12.02 -8.39
CA GLU A 382 -4.95 -13.00 -9.12
C GLU A 382 -3.95 -13.73 -8.21
N GLU A 383 -3.49 -13.09 -7.13
CA GLU A 383 -2.65 -13.77 -6.13
C GLU A 383 -3.33 -14.98 -5.45
N TYR A 384 -4.67 -15.07 -5.51
CA TYR A 384 -5.46 -16.17 -4.97
C TYR A 384 -5.96 -17.14 -6.04
N ALA A 385 -5.71 -16.84 -7.31
CA ALA A 385 -6.12 -17.68 -8.41
C ALA A 385 -5.54 -19.09 -8.22
N ILE A 386 -6.42 -20.07 -8.43
CA ILE A 386 -6.02 -21.47 -8.55
C ILE A 386 -5.08 -21.55 -9.78
N THR A 387 -4.14 -22.51 -9.80
CA THR A 387 -3.23 -22.67 -10.94
C THR A 387 -4.01 -22.64 -12.27
N GLU A 388 -3.43 -22.00 -13.28
CA GLU A 388 -4.07 -21.83 -14.60
C GLU A 388 -4.62 -23.17 -15.11
N GLU A 389 -3.89 -24.26 -14.92
CA GLU A 389 -4.30 -25.63 -15.29
C GLU A 389 -5.60 -26.12 -14.63
N LEU A 390 -5.81 -25.84 -13.34
CA LEU A 390 -7.02 -26.24 -12.62
C LEU A 390 -8.22 -25.39 -13.05
N SER A 391 -7.99 -24.09 -13.29
CA SER A 391 -9.03 -23.19 -13.81
C SER A 391 -9.43 -23.62 -15.23
N ILE A 392 -8.46 -23.92 -16.09
CA ILE A 392 -8.70 -24.46 -17.44
C ILE A 392 -9.48 -25.77 -17.36
N GLY A 393 -9.10 -26.69 -16.46
CA GLY A 393 -9.79 -27.96 -16.28
C GLY A 393 -11.26 -27.81 -15.86
N LEU A 394 -11.56 -26.89 -14.93
CA LEU A 394 -12.93 -26.60 -14.48
C LEU A 394 -13.78 -25.97 -15.59
N GLU A 395 -13.25 -24.95 -16.27
CA GLU A 395 -13.93 -24.28 -17.38
C GLU A 395 -14.20 -25.24 -18.54
N MET A 396 -13.20 -26.06 -18.92
CA MET A 396 -13.36 -27.07 -19.96
C MET A 396 -14.35 -28.17 -19.56
N LYS A 397 -14.44 -28.52 -18.27
CA LYS A 397 -15.46 -29.46 -17.77
C LYS A 397 -16.87 -28.86 -17.88
N GLN A 398 -17.05 -27.60 -17.50
CA GLN A 398 -18.34 -26.91 -17.67
C GLN A 398 -18.71 -26.76 -19.15
N LEU A 399 -17.75 -26.40 -20.00
CA LEU A 399 -17.96 -26.33 -21.45
C LEU A 399 -18.34 -27.69 -22.02
N LYS A 400 -17.65 -28.76 -21.63
CA LYS A 400 -17.97 -30.13 -22.04
C LYS A 400 -19.39 -30.53 -21.62
N GLN A 401 -19.82 -30.17 -20.40
CA GLN A 401 -21.19 -30.42 -19.95
C GLN A 401 -22.22 -29.62 -20.75
N LYS A 402 -21.96 -28.34 -21.03
CA LYS A 402 -22.83 -27.50 -21.86
C LYS A 402 -22.95 -28.03 -23.28
N LEU A 403 -21.84 -28.45 -23.89
CA LEU A 403 -21.81 -29.04 -25.23
C LEU A 403 -22.54 -30.40 -25.26
N ALA A 404 -22.33 -31.26 -24.25
CA ALA A 404 -23.06 -32.53 -24.14
C ALA A 404 -24.58 -32.34 -23.95
N ALA A 405 -24.99 -31.32 -23.19
CA ALA A 405 -26.40 -30.95 -23.04
C ALA A 405 -27.02 -30.41 -24.34
N LEU A 406 -26.20 -29.81 -25.22
CA LEU A 406 -26.63 -29.35 -26.55
C LEU A 406 -26.72 -30.51 -27.57
N GLU A 407 -25.99 -31.61 -27.35
CA GLU A 407 -26.02 -32.81 -28.21
C GLU A 407 -27.20 -33.76 -27.92
N ASN A 408 -27.76 -33.77 -26.70
CA ASN A 408 -28.87 -34.65 -26.30
C ASN A 408 -30.35 -34.14 -26.35
N PRO A 409 -30.74 -32.98 -26.93
CA PRO A 409 -32.13 -32.51 -26.90
C PRO A 409 -33.07 -33.25 -27.87
N LYS A 410 -32.56 -34.15 -28.73
CA LYS A 410 -33.40 -34.95 -29.63
C LYS A 410 -34.26 -35.98 -28.87
N GLU A 411 -33.74 -36.57 -27.80
CA GLU A 411 -34.42 -37.65 -27.08
C GLU A 411 -35.64 -37.12 -26.29
N ASP A 412 -35.48 -35.99 -25.57
CA ASP A 412 -36.58 -35.35 -24.83
C ASP A 412 -37.66 -34.79 -25.76
N SER A 413 -37.27 -34.18 -26.89
CA SER A 413 -38.23 -33.63 -27.85
C SER A 413 -39.03 -34.74 -28.56
N ILE A 414 -38.39 -35.87 -28.87
CA ILE A 414 -39.06 -37.04 -29.48
C ILE A 414 -39.98 -37.72 -28.46
N GLN A 415 -39.54 -37.87 -27.20
CA GLN A 415 -40.37 -38.44 -26.14
C GLN A 415 -41.59 -37.55 -25.82
N MET A 416 -41.41 -36.23 -25.80
CA MET A 416 -42.51 -35.27 -25.58
C MET A 416 -43.50 -35.27 -26.75
N LEU A 417 -43.03 -35.34 -28.00
CA LEU A 417 -43.89 -35.52 -29.18
C LEU A 417 -44.64 -36.85 -29.15
N ALA A 418 -44.02 -37.94 -28.68
CA ALA A 418 -44.68 -39.23 -28.56
C ALA A 418 -45.79 -39.21 -27.51
N ARG A 419 -45.57 -38.55 -26.37
CA ARG A 419 -46.57 -38.38 -25.31
C ARG A 419 -47.76 -37.53 -25.76
N LEU A 420 -47.51 -36.39 -26.39
CA LEU A 420 -48.57 -35.51 -26.91
C LEU A 420 -49.40 -36.20 -28.02
N LYS A 421 -48.77 -37.07 -28.84
CA LYS A 421 -49.52 -37.90 -29.81
C LYS A 421 -50.46 -38.89 -29.13
N MET A 422 -50.04 -39.53 -28.04
CA MET A 422 -50.89 -40.44 -27.29
C MET A 422 -52.10 -39.72 -26.67
N GLU A 423 -51.86 -38.54 -26.07
CA GLU A 423 -52.91 -37.69 -25.50
C GLU A 423 -53.91 -37.24 -26.57
N LEU A 424 -53.45 -36.88 -27.77
CA LEU A 424 -54.33 -36.58 -28.92
C LEU A 424 -55.22 -37.78 -29.30
N THR A 425 -54.65 -38.97 -29.49
CA THR A 425 -55.44 -40.16 -29.84
C THR A 425 -56.48 -40.53 -28.77
N GLU A 426 -56.19 -40.26 -27.50
CA GLU A 426 -57.14 -40.50 -26.41
C GLU A 426 -58.31 -39.50 -26.45
N ILE A 427 -58.02 -38.22 -26.74
CA ILE A 427 -59.03 -37.17 -26.89
C ILE A 427 -59.88 -37.41 -28.16
N GLU A 428 -59.26 -37.75 -29.28
CA GLU A 428 -59.97 -38.12 -30.52
C GLU A 428 -60.89 -39.34 -30.31
N GLY A 429 -60.42 -40.36 -29.59
CA GLY A 429 -61.23 -41.52 -29.21
C GLY A 429 -62.45 -41.13 -28.36
N LYS A 430 -62.28 -40.22 -27.40
CA LYS A 430 -63.38 -39.67 -26.58
C LYS A 430 -64.38 -38.87 -27.40
N ILE A 431 -63.94 -38.18 -28.46
CA ILE A 431 -64.81 -37.43 -29.37
C ILE A 431 -65.63 -38.36 -30.26
N THR A 432 -65.01 -39.40 -30.82
CA THR A 432 -65.73 -40.39 -31.66
C THR A 432 -66.72 -41.26 -30.87
N GLY A 433 -66.52 -41.42 -29.56
CA GLY A 433 -67.46 -42.14 -28.68
C GLY A 433 -68.65 -41.30 -28.18
N ALA A 434 -68.65 -39.98 -28.42
CA ALA A 434 -69.61 -39.03 -27.89
C ALA A 434 -70.48 -38.40 -29.00
N GLU A 435 -71.13 -39.22 -29.84
CA GLU A 435 -72.05 -38.71 -30.88
C GLU A 435 -73.40 -38.17 -30.35
N ASN A 436 -73.62 -38.04 -29.04
CA ASN A 436 -74.85 -37.44 -28.49
C ASN A 436 -74.64 -36.65 -27.19
N SER A 437 -73.97 -35.49 -27.23
CA SER A 437 -74.15 -34.41 -26.25
C SER A 437 -73.53 -33.08 -26.73
N PRO A 438 -74.18 -31.90 -26.53
CA PRO A 438 -73.68 -30.63 -27.06
C PRO A 438 -72.68 -29.95 -26.11
N SER A 439 -71.64 -29.36 -26.71
CA SER A 439 -70.49 -28.64 -26.13
C SER A 439 -69.34 -29.52 -25.60
N PHE A 440 -68.50 -29.98 -26.53
CA PHE A 440 -67.15 -30.44 -26.21
C PHE A 440 -66.17 -29.28 -26.47
N ASP A 441 -65.35 -28.94 -25.49
CA ASP A 441 -64.40 -27.82 -25.57
C ASP A 441 -63.20 -28.20 -26.45
N ILE A 442 -63.21 -27.72 -27.71
CA ILE A 442 -62.17 -28.00 -28.72
C ILE A 442 -60.88 -27.19 -28.43
N THR A 443 -60.87 -26.34 -27.41
CA THR A 443 -59.73 -25.47 -27.08
C THR A 443 -58.50 -26.28 -26.66
N GLU A 444 -58.69 -27.37 -25.92
CA GLU A 444 -57.59 -28.24 -25.45
C GLU A 444 -56.91 -28.99 -26.62
N LEU A 445 -57.70 -29.42 -27.61
CA LEU A 445 -57.21 -30.07 -28.83
C LEU A 445 -56.35 -29.11 -29.68
N LYS A 446 -56.82 -27.87 -29.86
CA LYS A 446 -56.09 -26.84 -30.61
C LYS A 446 -54.78 -26.43 -29.94
N ASP A 447 -54.74 -26.41 -28.60
CA ASP A 447 -53.53 -26.09 -27.87
C ASP A 447 -52.47 -27.19 -28.03
N ILE A 448 -52.87 -28.47 -27.94
CA ILE A 448 -51.96 -29.61 -28.14
C ILE A 448 -51.43 -29.66 -29.59
N GLU A 449 -52.28 -29.41 -30.60
CA GLU A 449 -51.84 -29.33 -32.01
C GLU A 449 -50.85 -28.19 -32.25
N SER A 450 -51.09 -27.02 -31.63
CA SER A 450 -50.19 -25.86 -31.70
C SER A 450 -48.81 -26.19 -31.10
N GLN A 451 -48.79 -26.83 -29.91
CA GLN A 451 -47.54 -27.25 -29.26
C GLN A 451 -46.77 -28.28 -30.10
N MET A 452 -47.47 -29.25 -30.71
CA MET A 452 -46.89 -30.24 -31.63
C MET A 452 -46.28 -29.58 -32.88
N SER A 453 -46.93 -28.56 -33.45
CA SER A 453 -46.44 -27.82 -34.62
C SER A 453 -45.16 -27.05 -34.31
N ILE A 454 -45.12 -26.35 -33.17
CA ILE A 454 -43.92 -25.61 -32.70
C ILE A 454 -42.74 -26.57 -32.50
N LEU A 455 -42.98 -27.73 -31.89
CA LEU A 455 -41.93 -28.74 -31.66
C LEU A 455 -41.43 -29.36 -32.97
N ARG A 456 -42.33 -29.64 -33.93
CA ARG A 456 -41.94 -30.14 -35.27
C ARG A 456 -41.11 -29.14 -36.04
N ASN A 457 -41.50 -27.85 -36.06
CA ASN A 457 -40.74 -26.81 -36.75
C ASN A 457 -39.34 -26.62 -36.15
N ARG A 458 -39.23 -26.66 -34.81
CA ARG A 458 -37.92 -26.61 -34.12
C ARG A 458 -37.01 -27.80 -34.44
N LEU A 459 -37.57 -28.96 -34.74
CA LEU A 459 -36.79 -30.13 -35.16
C LEU A 459 -36.36 -30.03 -36.63
N LEU A 460 -37.24 -29.55 -37.50
CA LEU A 460 -36.97 -29.38 -38.94
C LEU A 460 -35.90 -28.30 -39.22
N GLU A 461 -35.96 -27.16 -38.51
CA GLU A 461 -34.96 -26.08 -38.59
C GLU A 461 -33.55 -26.52 -38.15
N ARG A 462 -33.42 -27.67 -37.48
CA ARG A 462 -32.14 -28.19 -36.94
C ARG A 462 -31.60 -29.41 -37.70
N THR A 463 -32.32 -29.89 -38.71
CA THR A 463 -31.93 -31.01 -39.58
C THR A 463 -31.55 -30.61 -41.01
N GLY A 464 -31.74 -29.33 -41.37
CA GLY A 464 -31.09 -28.70 -42.52
C GLY A 464 -29.83 -27.97 -42.09
#